data_AF-W8SK54-F1
#
_entry.id   AF-W8SK54-F1
#
_cell.length_a   1.000
_cell.length_b   1.000
_cell.length_c   1.000
_cell.angle_alpha   90.00
_cell.angle_beta   90.00
_cell.angle_gamma   90.00
#
_symmetry.space_group_name_H-M   'P 1'
#
loop_
_entity.id
_entity.type
_entity.pdbx_description
1 polymer ?
#
loop_
_entity_poly.entity_id
_entity_poly.type
_entity_poly.pdbx_seq_one_letter_code
_entity_poly.pdbx_strand_id
1 'polypeptide(L)'
;MESYVGGSIQEPILDYGPPAIVLDLEDGRRAYQWRMTSSGVMPMTSPTTATVFGSGGYATAYGTSTTYVPYSQECLYTLTAVQQGARWIVDGFRDPGFWCE
;
A
#
# COMPACT_ATOMS: atom_id res chain seq x y z
N MET A 1 1.58 -5.73 9.09
CA MET A 1 1.02 -5.22 10.37
C MET A 1 -0.04 -6.13 10.97
N GLU A 2 -0.73 -6.94 10.16
CA GLU A 2 -1.65 -7.96 10.67
C GLU A 2 -1.03 -8.89 11.72
N SER A 3 0.26 -9.22 11.59
CA SER A 3 1.00 -10.08 12.52
C SER A 3 1.03 -9.61 13.97
N TYR A 4 0.75 -8.33 14.25
CA TYR A 4 0.72 -7.80 15.62
C TYR A 4 -0.63 -8.03 16.32
N VAL A 5 -1.65 -8.53 15.62
CA VAL A 5 -2.96 -8.83 16.23
C VAL A 5 -2.80 -9.92 17.30
N GLY A 6 -3.32 -9.64 18.50
CA GLY A 6 -3.13 -10.44 19.71
C GLY A 6 -1.87 -10.08 20.53
N GLY A 7 -0.99 -9.25 19.97
CA GLY A 7 0.25 -8.77 20.61
C GLY A 7 0.10 -7.42 21.30
N SER A 8 1.21 -6.92 21.84
CA SER A 8 1.24 -5.59 22.48
C SER A 8 1.37 -4.50 21.42
N ILE A 9 0.65 -3.38 21.56
CA ILE A 9 0.84 -2.22 20.68
C ILE A 9 2.27 -1.65 20.75
N GLN A 10 3.03 -1.99 21.80
CA GLN A 10 4.42 -1.58 21.92
C GLN A 10 5.31 -2.17 20.82
N GLU A 11 5.00 -3.37 20.32
CA GLU A 11 5.79 -4.03 19.27
C GLU A 11 5.83 -3.23 17.95
N PRO A 12 4.70 -2.85 17.34
CA PRO A 12 4.73 -2.02 16.14
C PRO A 12 5.29 -0.61 16.40
N ILE A 13 5.20 -0.09 17.62
CA ILE A 13 5.84 1.19 18.00
C ILE A 13 7.36 1.05 18.04
N LEU A 14 7.90 -0.08 18.49
CA LEU A 14 9.33 -0.36 18.49
C LEU A 14 9.87 -0.59 17.07
N ASP A 15 9.08 -1.25 16.22
CA ASP A 15 9.51 -1.59 14.86
C ASP A 15 9.40 -0.41 13.89
N TYR A 16 8.33 0.38 13.98
CA TYR A 16 8.03 1.47 13.02
C TYR A 16 8.12 2.87 13.61
N GLY A 17 8.41 2.97 14.91
CA GLY A 17 8.39 4.25 15.62
C GLY A 17 6.98 4.68 16.04
N PRO A 18 6.86 5.90 16.60
CA PRO A 18 5.60 6.39 17.10
C PRO A 18 4.54 6.48 15.99
N PRO A 19 3.28 6.17 16.29
CA PRO A 19 2.18 6.31 15.35
C PRO A 19 2.03 7.77 14.94
N ALA A 20 1.67 8.01 13.68
CA ALA A 20 1.39 9.34 13.16
C ALA A 20 0.08 9.91 13.74
N ILE A 21 -0.91 9.04 13.98
CA ILE A 21 -2.22 9.42 14.51
C ILE A 21 -2.64 8.39 15.56
N VAL A 22 -3.18 8.90 16.67
CA VAL A 22 -3.79 8.09 17.73
C VAL A 22 -5.19 8.63 17.96
N LEU A 23 -6.21 7.76 17.87
CA LEU A 23 -7.62 8.10 17.99
C LEU A 23 -8.28 7.19 19.02
N ASP A 24 -8.95 7.76 20.01
CA ASP A 24 -9.83 6.99 20.89
C ASP A 24 -11.16 6.74 20.17
N LEU A 25 -11.61 5.48 20.17
CA LEU A 25 -12.85 5.03 19.54
C LEU A 25 -13.98 5.01 20.58
N GLU A 26 -15.22 5.20 20.13
CA GLU A 26 -16.41 5.25 21.01
C GLU A 26 -16.65 3.95 21.79
N ASP A 27 -16.14 2.83 21.30
CA ASP A 27 -16.23 1.51 21.94
C ASP A 27 -15.15 1.26 23.01
N GLY A 28 -14.35 2.28 23.34
CA GLY A 28 -13.26 2.19 24.33
C GLY A 28 -11.97 1.59 23.79
N ARG A 29 -11.91 1.27 22.49
CA ARG A 29 -10.65 0.92 21.82
C ARG A 29 -9.89 2.17 21.40
N ARG A 30 -8.64 1.97 20.98
CA ARG A 30 -7.80 3.02 20.44
C ARG A 30 -7.23 2.59 19.09
N ALA A 31 -7.35 3.46 18.10
CA ALA A 31 -6.73 3.28 16.79
C ALA A 31 -5.38 3.97 16.74
N TYR A 32 -4.39 3.27 16.20
CA TYR A 32 -3.02 3.72 15.99
C TYR A 32 -2.75 3.65 14.49
N GLN A 33 -2.34 4.76 13.88
CA GLN A 33 -2.13 4.83 12.44
C GLN A 33 -0.71 5.21 12.09
N TRP A 34 -0.13 4.50 11.13
CA TRP A 34 1.18 4.79 10.56
C TRP A 34 1.04 5.17 9.09
N ARG A 35 1.76 6.21 8.70
CA ARG A 35 1.88 6.64 7.31
C ARG A 35 3.17 6.04 6.75
N MET A 36 3.04 5.15 5.78
CA MET A 36 4.17 4.48 5.13
C MET A 36 4.12 4.74 3.63
N THR A 37 5.27 5.01 3.03
CA THR A 37 5.35 5.19 1.58
C THR A 37 5.57 3.83 0.93
N SER A 38 4.58 3.36 0.16
CA SER A 38 4.77 2.23 -0.74
C SER A 38 5.21 2.76 -2.10
N SER A 39 6.29 2.19 -2.62
CA SER A 39 6.85 2.55 -3.92
C SER A 39 7.19 1.31 -4.70
N GLY A 40 6.94 1.34 -6.01
CA GLY A 40 7.14 0.21 -6.88
C GLY A 40 7.19 0.62 -8.34
N VAL A 41 7.17 -0.38 -9.23
CA VAL A 41 7.11 -0.16 -10.69
C VAL A 41 5.94 -0.93 -11.27
N MET A 42 5.13 -0.27 -12.08
CA MET A 42 4.02 -0.91 -12.79
C MET A 42 4.33 -0.99 -14.30
N PRO A 43 4.12 -2.15 -14.94
CA PRO A 43 4.26 -2.27 -16.38
C PRO A 43 3.08 -1.56 -17.05
N MET A 44 3.36 -0.51 -17.80
CA MET A 44 2.40 0.17 -18.66
C MET A 44 2.60 -0.29 -20.10
N THR A 45 1.59 -0.94 -20.65
CA THR A 45 1.62 -1.48 -22.02
C THR A 45 0.96 -0.49 -22.97
N SER A 46 1.73 0.05 -23.93
CA SER A 46 1.23 0.95 -24.97
C SER A 46 1.24 0.27 -26.33
N PRO A 47 0.09 0.15 -27.02
CA PRO A 47 0.06 -0.30 -28.40
C PRO A 47 0.73 0.74 -29.29
N THR A 48 1.65 0.28 -30.13
CA THR A 48 2.37 1.12 -31.10
C THR A 48 1.93 0.71 -32.49
N THR A 49 1.46 1.66 -33.30
CA THR A 49 1.14 1.43 -34.71
C THR A 49 2.12 2.19 -35.59
N ALA A 50 2.71 1.50 -36.57
CA ALA A 50 3.65 2.11 -37.51
C ALA A 50 3.26 1.73 -38.95
N THR A 51 3.11 2.73 -39.82
CA THR A 51 2.89 2.49 -41.25
C THR A 51 4.25 2.32 -41.93
N VAL A 52 4.49 1.13 -42.49
CA VAL A 52 5.72 0.77 -43.18
C VAL A 52 5.49 0.88 -44.69
N PHE A 53 6.39 1.58 -45.39
CA PHE A 53 6.33 1.75 -46.84
C PHE A 53 7.43 0.93 -47.50
N GLY A 54 7.07 0.13 -48.50
CA GLY A 54 8.00 -0.69 -49.29
C GLY A 54 7.71 -0.59 -50.79
N SER A 55 8.56 -1.21 -51.60
CA SER A 55 8.43 -1.19 -53.07
C SER A 55 7.13 -1.81 -53.60
N GLY A 56 6.39 -2.57 -52.77
CA GLY A 56 5.12 -3.20 -53.10
C GLY A 56 3.87 -2.55 -52.49
N GLY A 57 3.99 -1.41 -51.79
CA GLY A 57 2.85 -0.72 -51.15
C GLY A 57 3.12 -0.31 -49.69
N TYR A 58 2.05 -0.02 -48.96
CA TYR A 58 2.10 0.29 -47.52
C TYR A 58 1.49 -0.84 -46.69
N ALA A 59 2.02 -1.07 -45.51
CA ALA A 59 1.50 -2.02 -44.53
C ALA A 59 1.46 -1.37 -43.14
N THR A 60 0.45 -1.70 -42.33
CA THR A 60 0.36 -1.26 -40.94
C THR A 60 0.97 -2.34 -40.04
N ALA A 61 2.04 -2.00 -39.34
CA ALA A 61 2.63 -2.83 -38.29
C ALA A 61 2.02 -2.48 -36.93
N TYR A 62 1.68 -3.52 -36.17
CA TYR A 62 1.22 -3.42 -34.78
C TYR A 62 2.32 -3.96 -33.88
N GLY A 63 2.75 -3.15 -32.92
CA GLY A 63 3.70 -3.52 -31.89
C GLY A 63 3.12 -3.22 -30.51
N THR A 64 3.70 -3.83 -29.50
CA THR A 64 3.35 -3.57 -28.11
C THR A 64 4.63 -3.21 -27.38
N SER A 65 4.67 -2.03 -26.76
CA SER A 65 5.79 -1.61 -25.92
C SER A 65 5.37 -1.62 -24.46
N THR A 66 6.15 -2.27 -23.60
CA THR A 66 5.95 -2.28 -22.15
C THR A 66 6.98 -1.37 -21.50
N THR A 67 6.52 -0.33 -20.82
CA THR A 67 7.36 0.62 -20.08
C THR A 67 7.09 0.46 -18.59
N TYR A 68 8.13 0.39 -17.77
CA TYR A 68 7.99 0.35 -16.32
C TYR A 68 7.94 1.76 -15.76
N VAL A 69 6.80 2.14 -15.18
CA VAL A 69 6.60 3.48 -14.60
C VAL A 69 6.69 3.37 -13.07
N PRO A 70 7.57 4.15 -12.42
CA PRO A 70 7.65 4.16 -10.96
C PRO A 70 6.42 4.84 -10.36
N TYR A 71 5.89 4.28 -9.26
CA TYR A 71 4.86 4.91 -8.45
C TYR A 71 5.35 5.06 -7.01
N SER A 72 4.82 6.08 -6.32
CA SER A 72 5.06 6.34 -4.90
C SER A 72 3.75 6.83 -4.30
N GLN A 73 3.22 6.10 -3.33
CA GLN A 73 1.95 6.43 -2.68
C GLN A 73 2.04 6.30 -1.17
N GLU A 74 1.24 7.10 -0.46
CA GLU A 74 1.17 7.05 0.99
C GLU A 74 0.05 6.09 1.43
N CYS A 75 0.43 5.10 2.23
CA CYS A 75 -0.42 4.05 2.75
C CYS A 75 -0.64 4.26 4.25
N LEU A 76 -1.91 4.24 4.66
CA LEU A 76 -2.31 4.46 6.05
C LEU A 76 -2.65 3.14 6.72
N TYR A 77 -1.67 2.54 7.39
CA TYR A 77 -1.89 1.30 8.14
C TYR A 77 -2.53 1.65 9.48
N THR A 78 -3.61 0.96 9.85
CA THR A 78 -4.32 1.20 11.11
C THR A 78 -4.39 -0.07 11.93
N LEU A 79 -3.94 -0.02 13.19
CA LEU A 79 -4.16 -1.05 14.20
C LEU A 79 -5.16 -0.54 15.24
N THR A 80 -6.11 -1.38 15.63
CA THR A 80 -6.95 -1.13 16.80
C THR A 80 -6.43 -1.93 17.97
N ALA A 81 -6.44 -1.33 19.15
CA ALA A 81 -6.08 -1.99 20.39
C ALA A 81 -7.12 -1.75 21.48
N VAL A 82 -7.30 -2.76 22.33
CA VAL A 82 -8.10 -2.69 23.54
C VAL A 82 -7.19 -2.63 24.77
N GLN A 83 -7.60 -1.87 25.78
CA GLN A 83 -6.86 -1.79 27.02
C GLN A 83 -7.12 -3.04 27.89
N GLN A 84 -6.06 -3.77 28.22
CA GLN A 84 -6.09 -4.91 29.14
C GLN A 84 -5.12 -4.64 30.30
N GLY A 85 -5.67 -4.13 31.41
CA GLY A 85 -4.89 -3.66 32.56
C GLY A 85 -4.01 -2.47 32.18
N ALA A 86 -2.69 -2.60 32.34
CA ALA A 86 -1.72 -1.57 31.99
C ALA A 86 -1.25 -1.62 30.53
N ARG A 87 -1.69 -2.61 29.74
CA ARG A 87 -1.21 -2.85 28.37
C ARG A 87 -2.32 -2.60 27.36
N TRP A 88 -1.95 -2.10 26.18
CA TRP A 88 -2.81 -2.01 25.02
C TRP A 88 -2.51 -3.20 24.11
N ILE A 89 -3.50 -4.06 23.91
CA ILE A 89 -3.38 -5.29 23.14
C ILE A 89 -4.08 -5.07 21.81
N VAL A 90 -3.37 -5.31 20.72
CA VAL A 90 -3.92 -5.16 19.37
C VAL A 90 -5.04 -6.18 19.17
N ASP A 91 -6.24 -5.72 18.87
CA ASP A 91 -7.41 -6.57 18.61
C ASP A 91 -7.78 -6.62 17.13
N GLY A 92 -7.27 -5.68 16.32
CA GLY A 92 -7.60 -5.61 14.90
C GLY A 92 -6.57 -4.89 14.06
N PHE A 93 -6.57 -5.24 12.77
CA PHE A 93 -5.81 -4.59 11.73
C PHE A 93 -6.75 -4.18 10.60
N ARG A 94 -6.63 -2.94 10.14
CA ARG A 94 -7.34 -2.45 8.96
C ARG A 94 -6.34 -2.24 7.85
N ASP A 95 -6.55 -2.98 6.78
CA ASP A 95 -5.71 -2.98 5.59
C ASP A 95 -5.68 -1.58 4.93
N PRO A 96 -4.50 -1.01 4.65
CA PRO A 96 -4.39 0.15 3.79
C PRO A 96 -4.70 -0.32 2.38
N GLY A 97 -5.82 0.12 1.81
CA GLY A 97 -6.44 -0.57 0.69
C GLY A 97 -5.53 -0.95 -0.49
N PHE A 98 -5.96 -1.98 -1.23
CA PHE A 98 -5.44 -2.68 -2.42
C PHE A 98 -4.13 -2.25 -3.11
N TRP A 99 -3.83 -0.96 -3.20
CA TRP A 99 -2.62 -0.46 -3.86
C TRP A 99 -1.39 -0.38 -2.95
N CYS A 100 -1.52 -0.79 -1.68
CA CYS A 100 -0.49 -0.69 -0.65
C CYS A 100 0.19 -2.02 -0.27
N GLU A 101 -0.08 -3.09 -1.03
CA GLU A 101 0.62 -4.38 -0.95
C GLU A 101 1.99 -4.37 -1.65
#